data_AF-A0AAW2KTM2-F1
#
_entry.id   AF-A0AAW2KTM2-F1
#
_cell.length_a   1.000
_cell.length_b   1.000
_cell.length_c   1.000
_cell.angle_alpha   90.00
_cell.angle_beta   90.00
_cell.angle_gamma   90.00
#
_symmetry.space_group_name_H-M   'P 1'
#
loop_
_entity.id
_entity.type
_entity.pdbx_description
1 polymer ?
#
loop_
_entity_poly.entity_id
_entity_poly.type
_entity_poly.pdbx_seq_one_letter_code
_entity_poly.pdbx_strand_id
1 'polypeptide(L)'
;MAAENSGHLLQIPPPRFPTHHTVADLPRQARILCEILSTAPVHEVEVSLASTQIQPEPEIVQQVLKLSYNTPSAAAKFFRWAGMAQKHTGYSWNLMVDLLGKNKLFEPMWDAIRSMKQEGLLSLTTFVSVFENYCIAGRFDEAVMTFDVMERA
;
A
#
# COMPACT_ATOMS: atom_id res chain seq x y z
N MET A 1 31.49 -35.72 7.86
CA MET A 1 31.39 -34.93 6.62
C MET A 1 29.93 -34.54 6.48
N ALA A 2 29.59 -33.33 6.92
CA ALA A 2 28.21 -32.86 6.99
C ALA A 2 27.72 -32.50 5.58
N ALA A 3 26.51 -32.96 5.25
CA ALA A 3 25.84 -32.63 4.00
C ALA A 3 25.36 -31.18 4.05
N GLU A 4 25.83 -30.36 3.12
CA GLU A 4 25.28 -29.04 2.83
C GLU A 4 23.92 -29.23 2.19
N ASN A 5 22.86 -29.19 3.00
CA ASN A 5 21.49 -29.06 2.51
C ASN A 5 21.23 -27.57 2.29
N SER A 6 21.69 -27.04 1.16
CA SER A 6 21.35 -25.69 0.71
C SER A 6 19.85 -25.66 0.41
N GLY A 7 19.08 -25.23 1.41
CA GLY A 7 17.65 -25.04 1.30
C GLY A 7 17.35 -24.08 0.15
N HIS A 8 16.88 -24.63 -0.97
CA HIS A 8 16.25 -23.86 -2.02
C HIS A 8 14.94 -23.34 -1.43
N LEU A 9 15.00 -22.17 -0.78
CA LEU A 9 13.80 -21.45 -0.37
C LEU A 9 12.92 -21.34 -1.61
N LEU A 10 11.71 -21.90 -1.52
CA LEU A 10 10.71 -21.82 -2.56
C LEU A 10 10.56 -20.34 -2.93
N GLN A 11 11.05 -19.94 -4.11
CA GLN A 11 10.81 -18.60 -4.63
C GLN A 11 9.31 -18.52 -4.90
N ILE A 12 8.58 -17.92 -3.96
CA ILE A 12 7.18 -17.57 -4.17
C ILE A 12 7.19 -16.64 -5.39
N PRO A 13 6.49 -16.99 -6.50
CA PRO A 13 6.43 -16.13 -7.66
C PRO A 13 5.92 -14.75 -7.24
N PRO A 14 6.44 -13.66 -7.85
CA PRO A 14 6.05 -12.32 -7.44
C PRO A 14 4.53 -12.16 -7.51
N PRO A 15 3.89 -11.59 -6.48
CA PRO A 15 2.45 -11.41 -6.48
C PRO A 15 2.03 -10.60 -7.70
N ARG A 16 1.10 -11.16 -8.49
CA ARG A 16 0.55 -10.47 -9.66
C ARG A 16 -0.58 -9.57 -9.18
N PHE A 17 -0.31 -8.27 -9.10
CA PHE A 17 -1.30 -7.31 -8.62
C PHE A 17 -2.33 -6.99 -9.71
N PRO A 18 -3.63 -6.89 -9.35
CA PRO A 18 -4.66 -6.46 -10.29
C PRO A 18 -4.41 -5.02 -10.74
N THR A 19 -4.89 -4.69 -11.95
CA THR A 19 -4.83 -3.34 -12.53
C THR A 19 -6.22 -2.92 -13.00
N HIS A 20 -6.42 -1.64 -13.29
CA HIS A 20 -7.71 -1.11 -13.78
C HIS A 20 -8.16 -1.70 -15.12
N HIS A 21 -7.25 -2.28 -15.90
CA HIS A 21 -7.60 -3.02 -17.12
C HIS A 21 -8.23 -4.40 -16.83
N THR A 22 -8.02 -4.95 -15.63
CA THR A 22 -8.53 -6.27 -15.23
C THR A 22 -9.93 -6.22 -14.60
N VAL A 23 -10.47 -5.03 -14.34
CA VAL A 23 -11.77 -4.82 -13.68
C VAL A 23 -12.75 -4.17 -14.66
N ALA A 24 -13.82 -4.90 -15.02
CA ALA A 24 -14.82 -4.45 -15.98
C ALA A 24 -15.68 -3.30 -15.43
N ASP A 25 -16.26 -3.47 -14.23
CA ASP A 25 -17.25 -2.56 -13.65
C ASP A 25 -16.62 -1.46 -12.75
N LEU A 26 -15.40 -1.03 -13.08
CA LEU A 26 -14.73 0.03 -12.33
C LEU A 26 -15.39 1.40 -12.62
N PRO A 27 -15.80 2.18 -11.59
CA PRO A 27 -16.29 3.53 -11.76
C PRO A 27 -15.36 4.39 -12.61
N ARG A 28 -15.94 5.24 -13.46
CA ARG A 28 -15.18 6.08 -14.41
C ARG A 28 -14.12 6.93 -13.71
N GLN A 29 -14.46 7.50 -12.55
CA GLN A 29 -13.54 8.30 -11.73
C GLN A 29 -12.32 7.49 -11.32
N ALA A 30 -12.51 6.32 -10.72
CA ALA A 30 -11.41 5.45 -10.32
C ALA A 30 -10.55 5.03 -11.52
N ARG A 31 -11.16 4.75 -12.68
CA ARG A 31 -10.43 4.41 -13.90
C ARG A 31 -9.51 5.54 -14.38
N ILE A 32 -9.99 6.79 -14.38
CA ILE A 32 -9.19 7.97 -14.77
C ILE A 32 -8.01 8.14 -13.81
N LEU A 33 -8.26 8.03 -12.49
CA LEU A 33 -7.23 8.18 -11.48
C LEU A 33 -6.16 7.06 -11.59
N CYS A 34 -6.58 5.81 -11.78
CA CYS A 34 -5.65 4.71 -12.03
C CYS A 34 -4.79 4.95 -13.28
N GLU A 35 -5.39 5.43 -14.37
CA GLU A 35 -4.65 5.75 -15.60
C GLU A 35 -3.56 6.79 -15.36
N ILE A 36 -3.87 7.87 -14.62
CA ILE A 36 -2.88 8.88 -14.23
C ILE A 36 -1.73 8.24 -13.44
N LEU A 37 -2.06 7.39 -12.45
CA LEU A 37 -1.05 6.73 -11.61
C LEU A 37 -0.17 5.74 -12.38
N SER A 38 -0.69 5.17 -13.47
CA SER A 38 0.03 4.23 -14.32
C SER A 38 0.87 4.88 -15.42
N THR A 39 0.56 6.12 -15.81
CA THR A 39 1.15 6.75 -17.01
C THR A 39 1.90 8.05 -16.75
N ALA A 40 1.49 8.84 -15.75
CA ALA A 40 2.12 10.12 -15.47
C ALA A 40 3.51 9.93 -14.83
N PRO A 41 4.51 10.78 -15.17
CA PRO A 41 5.74 10.86 -14.41
C PRO A 41 5.43 11.11 -12.92
N VAL A 42 6.11 10.41 -12.02
CA VAL A 42 5.82 10.48 -10.56
C VAL A 42 5.83 11.92 -10.05
N HIS A 43 6.67 12.81 -10.59
CA HIS A 43 6.73 14.22 -10.17
C HIS A 43 5.50 15.05 -10.60
N GLU A 44 4.76 14.64 -11.62
CA GLU A 44 3.58 15.34 -12.16
C GLU A 44 2.25 14.80 -11.61
N VAL A 45 2.23 13.60 -11.01
CA VAL A 45 1.01 12.89 -10.56
C VAL A 45 0.01 13.81 -9.86
N GLU A 46 0.44 14.58 -8.87
CA GLU A 46 -0.50 15.42 -8.10
C GLU A 46 -1.08 16.59 -8.90
N VAL A 47 -0.31 17.15 -9.83
CA VAL A 47 -0.79 18.19 -10.75
C VAL A 47 -1.82 17.59 -11.71
N SER A 48 -1.55 16.40 -12.25
CA SER A 48 -2.48 15.66 -13.09
C SER A 48 -3.76 15.27 -12.34
N LEU A 49 -3.67 14.89 -11.06
CA LEU A 49 -4.84 14.59 -10.22
C LEU A 49 -5.69 15.84 -9.97
N ALA A 50 -5.06 16.96 -9.61
CA ALA A 50 -5.75 18.21 -9.33
C ALA A 50 -6.52 18.77 -10.55
N SER A 51 -6.05 18.52 -11.77
CA SER A 51 -6.74 18.96 -12.99
C SER A 51 -8.01 18.17 -13.31
N THR A 52 -8.22 16.99 -12.70
CA THR A 52 -9.38 16.13 -12.99
C THR A 52 -10.70 16.66 -12.43
N GLN A 53 -10.66 17.54 -11.42
CA GLN A 53 -11.84 17.97 -10.63
C GLN A 53 -12.61 16.81 -9.97
N ILE A 54 -12.01 15.61 -9.89
CA ILE A 54 -12.63 14.45 -9.26
C ILE A 54 -12.51 14.58 -7.74
N GLN A 55 -13.62 14.39 -7.04
CA GLN A 55 -13.61 14.28 -5.58
C GLN A 55 -13.09 12.90 -5.17
N PRO A 56 -12.05 12.81 -4.32
CA PRO A 56 -11.46 11.53 -3.94
C PRO A 56 -12.25 10.87 -2.81
N GLU A 57 -13.52 10.55 -3.04
CA GLU A 57 -14.40 9.86 -2.08
C GLU A 57 -13.76 8.56 -1.53
N PRO A 58 -14.04 8.14 -0.29
CA PRO A 58 -13.35 7.01 0.34
C PRO A 58 -13.38 5.74 -0.52
N GLU A 59 -14.51 5.43 -1.14
CA GLU A 59 -14.71 4.26 -2.00
C GLU A 59 -13.83 4.34 -3.26
N ILE A 60 -13.71 5.52 -3.86
CA ILE A 60 -12.83 5.77 -5.01
C ILE A 60 -11.37 5.63 -4.61
N VAL A 61 -10.96 6.21 -3.48
CA VAL A 61 -9.59 6.09 -2.95
C VAL A 61 -9.23 4.62 -2.75
N GLN A 62 -10.11 3.84 -2.11
CA GLN A 62 -9.88 2.43 -1.86
C GLN A 62 -9.77 1.61 -3.15
N GLN A 63 -10.62 1.89 -4.15
CA GLN A 63 -10.54 1.24 -5.46
C GLN A 63 -9.22 1.54 -6.17
N VAL A 64 -8.80 2.80 -6.19
CA VAL A 64 -7.54 3.20 -6.81
C VAL A 64 -6.36 2.52 -6.12
N LEU A 65 -6.28 2.56 -4.78
CA LEU A 65 -5.20 1.91 -4.03
C LEU A 65 -5.12 0.40 -4.32
N LYS A 66 -6.25 -0.30 -4.35
CA LYS A 66 -6.31 -1.75 -4.67
C LYS A 66 -5.71 -2.11 -6.04
N LEU A 67 -5.67 -1.15 -6.97
CA LEU A 67 -5.24 -1.35 -8.35
C LEU A 67 -3.87 -0.73 -8.67
N SER A 68 -3.24 -0.08 -7.68
CA SER A 68 -1.99 0.68 -7.87
C SER A 68 -0.77 0.07 -7.16
N TYR A 69 -0.83 -1.21 -6.80
CA TYR A 69 0.30 -1.92 -6.17
C TYR A 69 1.52 -2.01 -7.08
N ASN A 70 1.36 -1.89 -8.40
CA ASN A 70 2.45 -1.85 -9.37
C ASN A 70 3.12 -0.46 -9.48
N THR A 71 2.56 0.59 -8.87
CA THR A 71 3.07 1.97 -8.94
C THR A 71 3.11 2.64 -7.57
N PRO A 72 3.85 2.07 -6.58
CA PRO A 72 3.72 2.48 -5.18
C PRO A 72 4.09 3.95 -4.91
N SER A 73 5.08 4.50 -5.61
CA SER A 73 5.44 5.92 -5.48
C SER A 73 4.34 6.86 -5.99
N ALA A 74 3.62 6.47 -7.04
CA ALA A 74 2.49 7.24 -7.55
C ALA A 74 1.27 7.09 -6.63
N ALA A 75 1.03 5.88 -6.10
CA ALA A 75 -0.02 5.63 -5.11
C ALA A 75 0.16 6.45 -3.82
N ALA A 76 1.39 6.58 -3.33
CA ALA A 76 1.70 7.42 -2.17
C ALA A 76 1.36 8.90 -2.40
N LYS A 77 1.68 9.43 -3.60
CA LYS A 77 1.31 10.80 -3.99
C LYS A 77 -0.19 11.00 -4.14
N PHE A 78 -0.87 10.03 -4.76
CA PHE A 78 -2.33 10.00 -4.82
C PHE A 78 -2.97 10.06 -3.45
N PHE A 79 -2.50 9.24 -2.52
CA PHE A 79 -3.01 9.21 -1.16
C PHE A 79 -2.77 10.51 -0.43
N ARG A 80 -1.60 11.13 -0.59
CA ARG A 80 -1.32 12.47 -0.06
C ARG A 80 -2.29 13.51 -0.60
N TRP A 81 -2.44 13.57 -1.93
CA TRP A 81 -3.36 14.49 -2.59
C TRP A 81 -4.81 14.29 -2.12
N ALA A 82 -5.29 13.06 -2.06
CA ALA A 82 -6.63 12.74 -1.55
C ALA A 82 -6.81 13.14 -0.08
N GLY A 83 -5.75 12.99 0.72
CA GLY A 83 -5.70 13.38 2.14
C GLY A 83 -5.82 14.88 2.38
N MET A 84 -5.49 15.71 1.38
CA MET A 84 -5.68 17.16 1.45
C MET A 84 -7.15 17.56 1.32
N ALA A 85 -7.97 16.75 0.64
CA ALA A 85 -9.39 17.01 0.46
C ALA A 85 -10.23 16.48 1.62
N GLN A 86 -9.88 15.30 2.14
CA GLN A 86 -10.55 14.70 3.29
C GLN A 86 -9.63 13.74 4.05
N LYS A 87 -9.92 13.52 5.34
CA LYS A 87 -9.21 12.52 6.14
C LYS A 87 -9.45 11.12 5.61
N HIS A 88 -8.41 10.30 5.62
CA HIS A 88 -8.49 8.91 5.20
C HIS A 88 -9.20 8.04 6.24
N THR A 89 -9.94 7.04 5.76
CA THR A 89 -10.48 6.00 6.63
C THR A 89 -9.38 5.05 7.09
N GLY A 90 -9.57 4.36 8.21
CA GLY A 90 -8.64 3.31 8.66
C GLY A 90 -8.44 2.20 7.62
N TYR A 91 -9.47 1.91 6.81
CA TYR A 91 -9.36 0.95 5.72
C TYR A 91 -8.47 1.45 4.57
N SER A 92 -8.60 2.72 4.17
CA SER A 92 -7.71 3.34 3.17
C SER A 92 -6.25 3.35 3.63
N TRP A 93 -6.02 3.63 4.91
CA TRP A 93 -4.70 3.54 5.53
C TRP A 93 -4.14 2.11 5.53
N ASN A 94 -4.94 1.11 5.90
CA ASN A 94 -4.53 -0.29 5.85
C ASN A 94 -4.14 -0.72 4.42
N LEU A 95 -4.88 -0.26 3.39
CA LEU A 95 -4.50 -0.50 1.99
C LEU A 95 -3.16 0.13 1.64
N MET A 96 -2.87 1.33 2.15
CA MET A 96 -1.58 1.99 1.91
C MET A 96 -0.43 1.25 2.60
N VAL A 97 -0.61 0.84 3.86
CA VAL A 97 0.38 0.04 4.60
C VAL A 97 0.67 -1.26 3.87
N ASP A 98 -0.36 -1.99 3.46
CA ASP A 98 -0.23 -3.24 2.72
C ASP A 98 0.49 -3.03 1.37
N LEU A 99 0.11 -1.99 0.64
CA LEU A 99 0.72 -1.62 -0.63
C LEU A 99 2.21 -1.34 -0.49
N LEU A 100 2.62 -0.56 0.51
CA LEU A 100 4.02 -0.25 0.76
C LEU A 100 4.79 -1.49 1.20
N GLY A 101 4.23 -2.29 2.12
CA GLY A 101 4.84 -3.51 2.63
C GLY A 101 5.06 -4.58 1.57
N LYS A 102 4.05 -4.86 0.72
CA LYS A 102 4.19 -5.81 -0.40
C LYS A 102 5.21 -5.37 -1.45
N ASN A 103 5.47 -4.07 -1.55
CA ASN A 103 6.52 -3.48 -2.37
C ASN A 103 7.87 -3.35 -1.65
N LYS A 104 8.01 -3.90 -0.43
CA LYS A 104 9.23 -3.85 0.41
C LYS A 104 9.68 -2.42 0.73
N LEU A 105 8.77 -1.45 0.69
CA LEU A 105 9.01 -0.05 1.06
C LEU A 105 8.76 0.12 2.57
N PHE A 106 9.59 -0.55 3.38
CA PHE A 106 9.36 -0.67 4.82
C PHE A 106 9.49 0.65 5.58
N GLU A 107 10.43 1.54 5.19
CA GLU A 107 10.55 2.86 5.82
C GLU A 107 9.28 3.72 5.61
N PRO A 108 8.80 3.93 4.35
CA PRO A 108 7.50 4.57 4.12
C PRO A 108 6.32 3.88 4.81
N MET A 109 6.33 2.54 4.88
CA MET A 109 5.28 1.78 5.58
C MET A 109 5.24 2.14 7.07
N TRP A 110 6.39 2.26 7.73
CA TRP A 110 6.46 2.68 9.13
C TRP A 110 6.10 4.16 9.32
N ASP A 111 6.42 5.05 8.37
CA ASP A 111 5.91 6.43 8.38
C ASP A 111 4.37 6.47 8.34
N ALA A 112 3.75 5.62 7.51
CA ALA A 112 2.30 5.49 7.46
C ALA A 112 1.73 4.99 8.79
N ILE A 113 2.33 3.96 9.40
CA ILE A 113 1.92 3.43 10.71
C ILE A 113 2.01 4.49 11.81
N ARG A 114 3.09 5.29 11.83
CA ARG A 114 3.24 6.41 12.77
C ARG A 114 2.12 7.44 12.60
N SER A 115 1.77 7.76 11.36
CA SER A 115 0.68 8.70 11.04
C SER A 115 -0.68 8.13 11.48
N MET A 116 -0.96 6.85 11.19
CA MET A 116 -2.16 6.16 11.67
C MET A 116 -2.28 6.18 13.20
N LYS A 117 -1.16 5.99 13.91
CA LYS A 117 -1.13 6.06 15.39
C LYS A 117 -1.57 7.42 15.90
N GLN A 118 -1.04 8.49 15.29
CA GLN A 118 -1.41 9.86 15.65
C GLN A 118 -2.89 10.16 15.37
N GLU A 119 -3.47 9.51 14.37
CA GLU A 119 -4.90 9.62 14.04
C GLU A 119 -5.80 8.67 14.85
N GLY A 120 -5.24 7.79 15.68
CA GLY A 120 -6.00 6.80 16.44
C GLY A 120 -6.61 5.70 15.57
N LEU A 121 -6.01 5.40 14.42
CA LEU A 121 -6.54 4.48 13.41
C LEU A 121 -5.80 3.13 13.34
N LEU A 122 -4.83 2.89 14.23
CA LEU A 122 -4.16 1.58 14.30
C LEU A 122 -5.15 0.47 14.66
N SER A 123 -4.99 -0.67 14.00
CA SER A 123 -5.86 -1.82 14.17
C SER A 123 -5.05 -3.12 14.12
N LEU A 124 -5.61 -4.21 14.64
CA LEU A 124 -5.02 -5.54 14.50
C LEU A 124 -4.74 -5.88 13.02
N THR A 125 -5.63 -5.47 12.11
CA THR A 125 -5.45 -5.64 10.66
C THR A 125 -4.17 -4.98 10.15
N THR A 126 -3.81 -3.81 10.69
CA THR A 126 -2.55 -3.12 10.36
C THR A 126 -1.35 -3.99 10.72
N PHE A 127 -1.32 -4.53 11.94
CA PHE A 127 -0.21 -5.36 12.42
C PHE A 127 -0.11 -6.70 11.69
N VAL A 128 -1.25 -7.35 11.40
CA VAL A 128 -1.29 -8.57 10.59
C VAL A 128 -0.66 -8.33 9.21
N SER A 129 -1.03 -7.23 8.52
CA SER A 129 -0.46 -6.90 7.22
C SER A 129 1.05 -6.65 7.31
N VAL A 130 1.53 -5.94 8.32
CA VAL A 130 2.97 -5.66 8.51
C VAL A 130 3.75 -6.97 8.76
N PHE A 131 3.23 -7.83 9.64
CA PHE A 131 3.81 -9.14 9.91
C PHE A 131 3.90 -9.99 8.64
N GLU A 132 2.80 -10.12 7.89
CA GLU A 132 2.75 -10.86 6.64
C GLU A 132 3.76 -10.32 5.61
N ASN A 133 3.86 -8.99 5.48
CA ASN A 133 4.80 -8.34 4.56
C ASN A 133 6.26 -8.63 4.91
N TYR A 134 6.61 -8.68 6.19
CA TYR A 134 7.94 -9.11 6.62
C TYR A 134 8.20 -10.60 6.36
N CYS A 135 7.23 -11.46 6.64
CA CYS A 135 7.32 -12.90 6.33
C CYS A 135 7.52 -13.16 4.83
N ILE A 136 6.74 -12.50 3.96
CA ILE A 136 6.86 -12.60 2.50
C ILE A 136 8.25 -12.13 2.03
N ALA A 137 8.83 -11.14 2.71
CA ALA A 137 10.17 -10.65 2.42
C ALA A 137 11.30 -11.51 3.01
N GLY A 138 10.99 -12.56 3.79
CA GLY A 138 11.97 -13.41 4.48
C GLY A 138 12.66 -12.72 5.67
N ARG A 139 12.07 -11.64 6.18
CA ARG A 139 12.58 -10.80 7.28
C ARG A 139 11.94 -11.21 8.60
N PHE A 140 12.21 -12.44 9.06
CA PHE A 140 11.48 -13.05 10.17
C PHE A 140 11.75 -12.38 11.51
N ASP A 141 12.97 -11.90 11.75
CA ASP A 141 13.31 -11.18 12.98
C ASP A 141 12.48 -9.90 13.08
N GLU A 142 12.36 -9.14 11.99
CA GLU A 142 11.51 -7.97 11.93
C GLU A 142 10.02 -8.31 12.01
N ALA A 143 9.59 -9.44 11.45
CA ALA A 143 8.21 -9.91 11.60
C ALA A 143 7.87 -10.11 13.08
N VAL A 144 8.73 -10.79 13.85
CA VAL A 144 8.51 -11.00 15.30
C VAL A 144 8.51 -9.67 16.06
N MET A 145 9.40 -8.73 15.72
CA MET A 145 9.45 -7.41 16.37
C MET A 145 8.17 -6.58 16.17
N THR A 146 7.31 -6.91 15.20
CA THR A 146 6.01 -6.22 15.04
C THR A 146 5.08 -6.41 16.24
N PHE A 147 5.19 -7.54 16.96
CA PHE A 147 4.39 -7.80 18.16
C PHE A 147 4.75 -6.84 19.30
N ASP A 148 6.04 -6.53 19.49
CA ASP A 148 6.49 -5.56 20.49
C ASP A 148 5.93 -4.16 20.21
N VAL A 149 5.80 -3.80 18.93
CA VAL A 149 5.22 -2.51 18.53
C VAL A 149 3.72 -2.52 18.77
N MET A 150 3.03 -3.63 18.49
CA MET A 150 1.60 -3.79 18.74
C MET A 150 1.26 -3.65 20.22
N GLU A 151 2.06 -4.23 21.12
CA GLU A 151 1.85 -4.12 22.57
C GLU A 151 2.01 -2.67 23.10
N ARG A 152 2.73 -1.82 22.37
CA ARG A 152 2.98 -0.41 22.73
C ARG A 152 2.11 0.58 21.93
N ALA A 153 1.22 0.07 21.10
CA ALA A 153 0.43 0.83 20.13
C ALA A 153 -0.70 1.62 20.81
#